data_AF-A0A0L0EYX6-F1
#
_entry.id   AF-A0A0L0EYX6-F1
#
_cell.length_a   1.000
_cell.length_b   1.000
_cell.length_c   1.000
_cell.angle_alpha   90.00
_cell.angle_beta   90.00
_cell.angle_gamma   90.00
#
_symmetry.space_group_name_H-M   'P 1'
#
loop_
_entity.id
_entity.type
_entity.pdbx_description
1 polymer ?
#
loop_
_entity_poly.entity_id
_entity_poly.type
_entity_poly.pdbx_seq_one_letter_code
_entity_poly.pdbx_strand_id
1 'polypeptide(L)' 'MSILTISCRSTYPGEITLKELQIKENVLDGLELPIRPVLGVVECISITIPWMNIRTEPVQIRINGVLLLVASTDEVK' A
#
# COMPACT_ATOMS: atom_id res chain seq x y z
N MET A 1 2.66 16.04 13.52
CA MET A 1 3.62 15.74 12.43
C MET A 1 4.10 14.31 12.64
N SER A 2 3.39 13.34 12.06
CA SER A 2 3.72 11.93 12.23
C SER A 2 4.85 11.56 11.27
N ILE A 3 6.03 11.38 11.84
CA ILE A 3 7.17 10.72 11.19
C ILE A 3 6.81 9.24 11.05
N LEU A 4 6.48 8.83 9.82
CA LEU A 4 6.39 7.42 9.44
C LEU A 4 7.76 6.79 9.66
N THR A 5 7.87 5.92 10.66
CA THR A 5 9.15 5.31 11.04
C THR A 5 9.44 4.18 10.06
N ILE A 6 10.16 4.49 8.98
CA ILE A 6 10.66 3.51 8.01
C ILE A 6 11.79 2.72 8.71
N SER A 7 11.43 1.63 9.38
CA SER A 7 12.40 0.66 9.87
C SER A 7 12.85 -0.24 8.72
N CYS A 8 13.76 0.27 7.89
CA CYS A 8 14.46 -0.53 6.89
C CYS A 8 15.65 -1.24 7.57
N ARG A 9 15.43 -2.45 8.12
CA ARG A 9 16.53 -3.39 8.38
C ARG A 9 16.35 -4.58 7.45
N SER A 10 17.00 -4.51 6.29
CA SER A 10 17.10 -5.64 5.39
C SER A 10 18.42 -6.38 5.67
N THR A 11 18.31 -7.64 6.10
CA THR A 11 19.46 -8.56 6.19
C THR A 11 19.82 -9.13 4.80
N TYR A 12 18.94 -8.98 3.80
CA TYR A 12 19.17 -9.35 2.40
C TYR A 12 18.84 -8.20 1.44
N PRO A 13 19.60 -7.98 0.36
CA PRO A 13 19.26 -7.00 -0.66
C PRO A 13 17.97 -7.43 -1.36
N GLY A 14 16.91 -6.64 -1.22
CA GLY A 14 15.65 -6.83 -1.96
C GLY A 14 14.38 -7.02 -1.15
N GLU A 15 14.46 -7.11 0.17
CA GLU A 15 13.26 -7.12 1.01
C GLU A 15 13.03 -5.73 1.63
N ILE A 16 11.89 -5.14 1.31
CA ILE A 16 11.48 -3.82 1.81
C ILE A 16 10.17 -4.01 2.56
N THR A 17 10.15 -3.65 3.85
CA THR A 17 8.93 -3.65 4.65
C THR A 17 8.65 -2.24 5.12
N LEU A 18 7.49 -1.72 4.74
CA LEU A 18 6.96 -0.43 5.14
C LEU A 18 5.83 -0.67 6.14
N LYS A 19 5.79 0.08 7.23
CA LYS A 19 4.76 -0.04 8.27
C LYS A 19 3.98 1.26 8.41
N GLU A 20 2.75 1.14 8.88
CA GLU A 20 1.87 2.26 9.25
C GLU A 20 1.63 3.26 8.11
N LEU A 21 1.45 2.74 6.89
CA LEU A 21 1.29 3.59 5.72
C LEU A 21 -0.11 4.18 5.67
N GLN A 22 -0.20 5.48 5.43
CA GLN A 22 -1.46 6.14 5.08
C GLN A 22 -1.72 5.97 3.58
N ILE A 23 -2.92 5.48 3.25
CA ILE A 23 -3.36 5.39 1.86
C ILE A 23 -3.74 6.78 1.39
N LYS A 24 -3.17 7.20 0.26
CA LYS A 24 -3.55 8.46 -0.37
C LYS A 24 -4.93 8.34 -1.01
N GLU A 25 -5.66 9.44 -0.99
CA GLU A 25 -7.01 9.56 -1.55
C GLU A 25 -7.05 9.09 -3.02
N ASN A 26 -5.99 9.38 -3.77
CA ASN A 26 -5.89 9.06 -5.20
C ASN A 26 -5.55 7.59 -5.52
N VAL A 27 -5.40 6.70 -4.52
CA VAL A 27 -5.09 5.28 -4.79
C VAL A 27 -6.27 4.55 -5.43
N LEU A 28 -7.50 4.97 -5.13
CA LEU A 28 -8.70 4.38 -5.71
C LEU A 28 -9.10 4.97 -7.07
N ASP A 29 -8.46 6.07 -7.51
CA ASP A 29 -8.73 6.67 -8.82
C ASP A 29 -8.43 5.68 -9.96
N GLY A 30 -7.46 4.78 -9.76
CA GLY A 30 -7.12 3.73 -10.71
C GLY A 30 -8.12 2.55 -10.76
N LEU A 31 -9.07 2.47 -9.83
CA LEU A 31 -10.11 1.43 -9.80
C LEU A 31 -11.44 1.88 -10.43
N GLU A 32 -11.58 3.14 -10.85
CA GLU A 32 -12.78 3.70 -11.50
C GLU A 32 -14.10 3.42 -10.74
N LEU A 33 -14.05 3.37 -9.41
CA LEU A 33 -15.24 3.14 -8.58
C LEU A 33 -15.88 4.47 -8.14
N PRO A 34 -17.22 4.58 -8.09
CA PRO A 34 -17.94 5.78 -7.65
C PRO A 34 -17.90 5.95 -6.11
N ILE A 35 -16.76 5.70 -5.49
CA ILE A 35 -16.55 5.77 -4.05
C ILE A 35 -15.36 6.67 -3.74
N ARG A 36 -15.49 7.50 -2.71
CA ARG A 36 -14.39 8.35 -2.24
C ARG A 36 -13.79 7.74 -0.97
N PRO A 37 -12.48 7.44 -0.92
CA PRO A 37 -11.83 7.04 0.31
C PRO A 37 -11.77 8.22 1.27
N VAL A 38 -12.34 8.07 2.46
CA VAL A 38 -12.34 9.08 3.53
C VAL A 38 -11.12 8.89 4.43
N LEU A 39 -10.76 7.64 4.70
CA LEU A 39 -9.58 7.29 5.49
C LEU A 39 -9.07 5.94 5.00
N GLY A 40 -7.75 5.81 4.83
CA GLY A 40 -7.14 4.52 4.57
C GLY A 40 -5.84 4.36 5.31
N VAL A 41 -5.69 3.21 5.97
CA VAL A 41 -4.47 2.84 6.69
C VAL A 41 -4.07 1.42 6.30
N VAL A 42 -2.77 1.20 6.18
CA VAL A 42 -2.16 -0.10 5.96
C VAL A 42 -1.17 -0.36 7.08
N GLU A 43 -1.35 -1.47 7.79
CA GLU A 43 -0.44 -1.86 8.86
C GLU A 43 0.96 -2.15 8.32
N CYS A 44 1.05 -2.95 7.24
CA CYS A 44 2.34 -3.37 6.70
C CYS A 44 2.29 -3.68 5.19
N ILE A 45 3.24 -3.15 4.44
CA ILE A 45 3.51 -3.54 3.05
C ILE A 45 4.89 -4.17 2.98
N SER A 46 4.96 -5.42 2.54
CA SER A 46 6.20 -6.16 2.31
C SER A 46 6.40 -6.38 0.82
N ILE A 47 7.50 -5.89 0.30
CA ILE A 47 7.90 -6.00 -1.10
C ILE A 47 9.15 -6.88 -1.14
N THR A 48 9.06 -7.97 -1.88
CA THR A 48 10.17 -8.90 -2.13
C THR A 48 10.56 -8.78 -3.58
N ILE A 49 11.72 -8.15 -3.83
CA ILE A 49 12.30 -8.00 -5.16
C ILE A 49 13.36 -9.10 -5.35
N PRO A 50 13.12 -10.09 -6.22
CA PRO A 50 14.08 -11.14 -6.50
C PRO A 50 15.15 -10.61 -7.47
N TRP A 51 16.09 -9.80 -7.02
CA TRP A 51 17.14 -9.20 -7.88
C TRP A 51 17.89 -10.22 -8.74
N MET A 52 18.08 -11.43 -8.22
CA MET A 52 18.75 -12.54 -8.92
C MET A 52 17.91 -13.11 -10.07
N ASN A 53 16.58 -13.13 -9.91
CA ASN A 53 15.65 -13.81 -10.81
C ASN A 53 14.58 -12.86 -11.38
N ILE A 54 14.82 -11.55 -11.45
CA ILE A 54 13.79 -10.56 -11.82
C ILE A 54 13.15 -10.76 -13.20
N ARG A 55 13.80 -11.54 -14.08
CA ARG A 55 13.28 -11.93 -15.39
C ARG A 55 12.44 -13.20 -15.37
N THR A 56 12.68 -14.08 -14.40
CA THR A 56 12.07 -15.41 -14.30
C THR A 56 11.03 -15.48 -13.20
N GLU A 57 11.15 -14.65 -12.16
CA GLU A 57 10.27 -14.59 -11.01
C GLU A 57 9.67 -13.18 -10.87
N PRO A 58 8.34 -13.07 -10.67
CA PRO A 58 7.69 -11.79 -10.48
C PRO A 58 8.06 -11.17 -9.13
N VAL A 59 8.04 -9.84 -9.06
CA VAL A 59 8.13 -9.11 -7.79
C VAL A 59 6.89 -9.43 -6.96
N GLN A 60 7.10 -9.87 -5.72
CA GLN A 60 6.01 -10.17 -4.82
C GLN A 60 5.74 -8.98 -3.91
N ILE A 61 4.50 -8.46 -3.95
CA ILE A 61 4.03 -7.41 -3.06
C ILE A 61 2.94 -8.01 -2.17
N ARG A 62 3.12 -7.90 -0.86
CA ARG A 62 2.16 -8.34 0.15
C ARG A 62 1.72 -7.15 0.97
N ILE A 63 0.41 -7.01 1.13
CA ILE A 63 -0.22 -5.93 1.88
C ILE A 63 -1.01 -6.59 3.00
N ASN A 64 -0.65 -6.30 4.25
CA ASN A 64 -1.28 -6.84 5.45
C ASN A 64 -1.97 -5.72 6.23
N GLY A 65 -3.16 -6.02 6.76
CA GLY A 65 -3.92 -5.10 7.60
C GLY A 65 -4.36 -3.85 6.84
N VAL A 66 -5.19 -4.01 5.79
CA VAL A 66 -5.77 -2.88 5.05
C VAL A 66 -7.10 -2.52 5.67
N LEU A 67 -7.23 -1.28 6.14
CA LEU A 67 -8.50 -0.69 6.53
C LEU A 67 -8.77 0.51 5.62
N LEU A 68 -9.93 0.49 4.98
CA LEU A 68 -10.37 1.55 4.08
C LEU A 68 -11.80 1.94 4.43
N LEU A 69 -11.98 3.19 4.86
CA LEU A 69 -13.27 3.82 5.04
C LEU A 69 -13.60 4.56 3.76
N VAL A 70 -14.69 4.18 3.11
CA VAL A 70 -15.18 4.79 1.89
C VAL A 70 -16.54 5.42 2.13
N ALA A 71 -16.76 6.57 1.51
CA ALA A 71 -18.08 7.16 1.36
C ALA A 71 -18.55 6.94 -0.08
N SER A 72 -19.84 6.63 -0.23
CA SER A 72 -20.46 6.62 -1.56
C SER A 72 -20.40 8.04 -2.13
N THR A 73 -19.94 8.19 -3.36
CA THR A 73 -20.13 9.45 -4.09
C THR A 73 -21.49 9.38 -4.77
N ASP A 74 -22.53 9.28 -3.96
CA ASP A 74 -23.85 9.68 -4.43
C ASP A 74 -23.84 11.21 -4.40
N GLU A 75 -23.62 11.84 -5.54
CA GLU A 75 -24.44 13.01 -5.82
C GLU A 75 -25.87 12.47 -5.90
N VAL A 76 -26.55 12.38 -4.75
CA VAL A 76 -27.99 12.30 -4.71
C VAL A 76 -28.47 13.60 -5.33
N LYS A 77 -28.75 13.57 -6.63
CA LYS A 77 -29.39 14.64 -7.36
C LYS A 77 -30.78 14.20 -7.80
#